data_AF-A0A972UZ61-F1
#
_entry.id   AF-A0A972UZ61-F1
#
_cell.length_a   1.000
_cell.length_b   1.000
_cell.length_c   1.000
_cell.angle_alpha   90.00
_cell.angle_beta   90.00
_cell.angle_gamma   90.00
#
_symmetry.space_group_name_H-M   'P 1'
#
loop_
_entity.id
_entity.type
_entity.pdbx_description
1 polymer ?
#
loop_
_entity_poly.entity_id
_entity_poly.type
_entity_poly.pdbx_seq_one_letter_code
_entity_poly.pdbx_strand_id
1 'polypeptide(L)'
;FYSRMPVKSTNEFIKNDNGKNFRALVKDGMTITVPEHPVSLLQYKNQLSKEGFRNYLIDVSYDKPSKNLIKKLINRLHYSEQVQPSVNFNFKAGLK
;
A
#
# COMPACT_ATOMS: atom_id res chain seq x y z
N PHE A 1 3.23 -1.83 -3.62
CA PHE A 1 3.11 -3.16 -4.25
C PHE A 1 2.13 -3.01 -5.40
N TYR A 2 2.58 -3.15 -6.64
CA TYR A 2 1.74 -3.05 -7.83
C TYR A 2 1.63 -4.45 -8.45
N SER A 3 0.42 -5.02 -8.46
CA SER A 3 0.17 -6.26 -9.22
C SER A 3 -0.07 -5.87 -10.68
N ARG A 4 0.83 -6.31 -11.58
CA ARG A 4 0.71 -6.12 -13.04
C ARG A 4 -0.11 -7.23 -13.70
N MET A 5 -1.17 -7.71 -13.06
CA MET A 5 -2.10 -8.64 -13.71
C MET A 5 -3.25 -7.85 -14.33
N PRO A 6 -3.42 -7.86 -15.66
CA PRO A 6 -4.63 -7.33 -16.28
C PRO A 6 -5.80 -8.24 -15.88
N VAL A 7 -6.65 -7.73 -14.99
CA VAL A 7 -7.88 -8.41 -14.60
C VAL A 7 -9.01 -7.83 -15.43
N LYS A 8 -9.69 -8.67 -16.23
CA LYS A 8 -10.98 -8.29 -16.83
C LYS A 8 -12.00 -8.21 -15.70
N SER A 9 -12.28 -7.00 -15.23
CA SER A 9 -13.32 -6.75 -14.23
C SER A 9 -14.32 -5.73 -14.74
N THR A 10 -15.60 -6.08 -14.70
CA THR A 10 -16.73 -5.15 -14.88
C THR A 10 -17.12 -4.44 -13.59
N ASN A 11 -16.58 -4.88 -12.45
CA ASN A 11 -16.91 -4.37 -11.11
C ASN A 11 -15.77 -3.52 -10.54
N GLU A 12 -16.10 -2.50 -9.75
CA GLU A 12 -15.13 -1.63 -9.09
C GLU A 12 -14.30 -2.36 -8.03
N PHE A 13 -14.83 -3.43 -7.43
CA PHE A 13 -14.17 -4.23 -6.40
C PHE A 13 -13.94 -5.67 -6.84
N ILE A 14 -12.70 -6.15 -6.65
CA ILE A 14 -12.25 -7.52 -6.91
C ILE A 14 -11.89 -8.13 -5.56
N LYS A 15 -12.40 -9.33 -5.26
CA LYS A 15 -11.95 -10.13 -4.11
C LYS A 15 -10.88 -11.09 -4.55
N ASN A 16 -9.83 -11.24 -3.75
CA ASN A 16 -8.88 -12.35 -3.93
C ASN A 16 -9.37 -13.63 -3.23
N ASP A 17 -8.67 -14.73 -3.47
CA ASP A 17 -8.97 -16.05 -2.86
C ASP A 17 -8.93 -16.03 -1.32
N ASN A 18 -8.24 -15.05 -0.73
CA ASN A 18 -8.14 -14.84 0.71
C ASN A 18 -9.22 -13.86 1.24
N GLY A 19 -10.23 -13.51 0.44
CA GLY A 19 -11.35 -12.64 0.81
C GLY A 19 -11.01 -11.15 0.97
N LYS A 20 -9.80 -10.71 0.61
CA LYS A 20 -9.41 -9.29 0.65
C LYS A 20 -9.96 -8.57 -0.57
N ASN A 21 -10.49 -7.37 -0.34
CA ASN A 21 -10.99 -6.50 -1.41
C ASN A 21 -9.87 -5.66 -2.02
N PHE A 22 -9.97 -5.49 -3.33
CA PHE A 22 -9.13 -4.64 -4.16
C PHE A 22 -10.04 -3.78 -5.02
N ARG A 23 -9.62 -2.55 -5.29
CA ARG A 23 -10.26 -1.66 -6.24
C ARG A 23 -9.59 -1.78 -7.61
N ALA A 24 -10.39 -1.93 -8.65
CA ALA A 24 -9.93 -1.89 -10.04
C ALA A 24 -10.07 -0.45 -10.58
N LEU A 25 -8.98 0.07 -11.16
CA LEU A 25 -8.94 1.39 -11.79
C LEU A 25 -8.48 1.22 -13.23
N VAL A 26 -9.12 1.89 -14.19
CA VAL A 26 -8.63 1.95 -15.58
C VAL A 26 -7.94 3.29 -15.79
N LYS A 27 -6.65 3.26 -16.14
CA LYS A 27 -5.86 4.44 -16.45
C LYS A 27 -5.03 4.17 -17.70
N ASP A 28 -5.17 5.03 -18.70
CA ASP A 28 -4.45 4.94 -19.98
C ASP A 28 -4.60 3.56 -20.66
N GLY A 29 -5.80 2.99 -20.62
CA GLY A 29 -6.10 1.67 -21.18
C GLY A 29 -5.58 0.48 -20.36
N MET A 30 -4.90 0.72 -19.23
CA MET A 30 -4.41 -0.32 -18.33
C MET A 30 -5.29 -0.45 -17.09
N THR A 31 -5.61 -1.68 -16.71
CA THR A 31 -6.28 -1.97 -15.43
C THR A 31 -5.25 -2.07 -14.31
N ILE A 32 -5.38 -1.22 -13.31
CA ILE A 32 -4.56 -1.18 -12.10
C ILE A 32 -5.42 -1.68 -10.94
N THR A 33 -4.94 -2.71 -10.24
CA THR A 33 -5.58 -3.19 -9.02
C THR A 33 -4.87 -2.64 -7.80
N VAL A 34 -5.58 -1.92 -6.94
CA VAL A 34 -5.06 -1.36 -5.68
C VAL A 34 -5.82 -1.97 -4.50
N PRO A 35 -5.16 -2.30 -3.37
CA PRO A 35 -5.87 -2.81 -2.20
C PRO A 35 -6.84 -1.76 -1.63
N GLU A 36 -7.93 -2.20 -1.01
CA GLU A 36 -8.89 -1.30 -0.34
C GLU A 36 -8.24 -0.46 0.77
N HIS A 37 -7.34 -1.08 1.53
CA HIS A 37 -6.52 -0.40 2.53
C HIS A 37 -5.06 -0.36 2.10
N PRO A 38 -4.35 0.76 2.31
CA PRO A 38 -2.96 0.89 1.91
C PRO A 38 -2.10 -0.11 2.68
N VAL A 39 -1.01 -0.55 2.04
CA VAL A 39 0.01 -1.38 2.69
C VAL A 39 1.00 -0.45 3.38
N SER A 40 1.23 -0.64 4.68
CA SER A 40 2.18 0.16 5.44
C SER A 40 3.43 -0.64 5.83
N LEU A 41 4.58 0.02 5.67
CA LEU A 41 5.89 -0.42 6.11
C LEU A 41 6.45 0.45 7.25
N LEU A 42 5.73 1.50 7.66
CA LEU A 42 6.27 2.55 8.54
C LEU A 42 6.63 1.99 9.93
N GLN A 43 5.84 1.05 10.44
CA GLN A 43 6.09 0.34 11.69
C GLN A 43 7.40 -0.47 11.70
N TYR A 44 7.92 -0.81 10.52
CA TYR A 44 9.16 -1.57 10.35
C TYR A 44 10.36 -0.67 10.08
N LYS A 45 10.23 0.67 10.16
CA LYS A 45 11.33 1.61 9.86
C LYS A 45 12.60 1.28 10.65
N ASN A 46 12.48 0.96 11.94
CA ASN A 46 13.66 0.63 12.76
C ASN A 46 14.33 -0.68 12.32
N GLN A 47 13.57 -1.68 11.89
CA GLN A 47 14.11 -2.91 11.32
C GLN A 47 14.80 -2.63 9.98
N LEU A 48 14.12 -1.91 9.07
CA LEU A 48 14.66 -1.57 7.76
C LEU A 48 15.92 -0.71 7.86
N SER A 49 16.00 0.21 8.82
CA SER A 49 17.22 1.00 9.04
C SER A 49 18.41 0.17 9.50
N LYS A 50 18.20 -0.92 10.26
CA LYS A 50 19.29 -1.86 10.61
C LYS A 50 19.81 -2.60 9.38
N GLU A 51 18.93 -2.89 8.42
CA GLU A 51 19.28 -3.48 7.13
C GLU A 51 19.85 -2.46 6.12
N GLY A 52 20.09 -1.21 6.54
CA GLY A 52 20.74 -0.19 5.72
C GLY A 52 19.80 0.70 4.89
N PHE A 53 18.48 0.51 4.98
CA PHE A 53 17.52 1.39 4.29
C PHE A 53 17.43 2.77 4.96
N ARG A 54 17.67 3.83 4.19
CA ARG A 54 17.72 5.22 4.68
C ARG A 54 16.68 6.14 4.03
N ASN A 55 16.29 5.86 2.79
CA ASN A 55 15.37 6.67 2.01
C ASN A 55 14.06 5.91 1.80
N TYR A 56 12.93 6.59 1.98
CA TYR A 56 11.60 6.02 1.87
C TYR A 56 10.75 6.84 0.91
N LEU A 57 10.03 6.15 0.03
CA LEU A 57 9.02 6.75 -0.83
C LEU A 57 7.65 6.50 -0.22
N ILE A 58 6.89 7.57 0.01
CA ILE A 58 5.49 7.50 0.46
C ILE A 58 4.61 7.87 -0.73
N ASP A 59 3.96 6.86 -1.30
CA ASP A 59 3.07 7.02 -2.44
C ASP A 59 1.61 7.14 -1.96
N VAL A 60 1.00 8.29 -2.22
CA VAL A 60 -0.40 8.60 -1.88
C VAL A 60 -1.26 8.82 -3.13
N SER A 61 -0.79 8.40 -4.31
CA SER A 61 -1.44 8.69 -5.61
C SER A 61 -2.86 8.15 -5.73
N TYR A 62 -3.20 7.12 -4.93
CA TYR A 62 -4.51 6.46 -4.95
C TYR A 62 -5.36 6.74 -3.72
N ASP A 63 -4.86 7.55 -2.79
CA ASP A 63 -5.55 7.96 -1.57
C ASP A 63 -6.30 9.28 -1.77
N LYS A 64 -7.35 9.50 -0.97
CA LYS A 64 -8.04 10.78 -0.95
C LYS A 64 -7.16 11.82 -0.25
N PRO A 65 -6.87 12.98 -0.88
CA PRO A 65 -6.03 14.00 -0.28
C PRO A 65 -6.68 14.56 0.99
N SER A 66 -5.90 14.61 2.07
CA SER A 66 -6.29 15.25 3.33
C SER A 66 -5.12 16.06 3.87
N LYS A 67 -5.40 17.27 4.37
CA LYS A 67 -4.39 18.19 4.94
C LYS A 67 -3.55 17.53 6.04
N ASN A 68 -4.13 16.58 6.77
CA ASN A 68 -3.48 15.91 7.89
C ASN A 68 -2.81 14.58 7.52
N LEU A 69 -3.03 14.06 6.30
CA LEU A 69 -2.53 12.75 5.90
C LEU A 69 -1.00 12.73 5.87
N ILE A 70 -0.38 13.69 5.18
CA ILE A 70 1.08 13.75 5.05
C ILE A 70 1.75 13.91 6.41
N LYS A 71 1.26 14.83 7.25
CA LYS A 71 1.78 15.01 8.62
C LYS A 71 1.67 13.73 9.45
N LYS A 72 0.53 13.02 9.36
CA LYS A 72 0.34 11.73 10.04
C LYS A 72 1.35 10.69 9.55
N LEU A 73 1.54 10.55 8.24
CA LEU A 73 2.47 9.57 7.67
C LEU A 73 3.92 9.85 8.07
N ILE A 74 4.35 11.11 8.04
CA ILE A 74 5.69 11.50 8.47
C ILE A 74 5.90 11.19 9.96
N ASN A 75 4.93 11.54 10.81
CA ASN A 75 5.02 11.22 12.24
C ASN A 75 5.12 9.71 12.48
N ARG A 76 4.29 8.92 11.80
CA ARG A 76 4.30 7.45 11.94
C ARG A 76 5.60 6.83 11.42
N LEU A 77 6.19 7.37 10.35
CA LEU A 77 7.52 6.96 9.89
C LEU A 77 8.60 7.28 10.94
N HIS A 78 8.54 8.49 11.52
CA HIS A 78 9.52 8.93 12.52
C HIS A 78 9.50 8.04 13.77
N TYR A 79 8.30 7.76 14.29
CA TYR A 79 8.11 6.94 15.49
C TYR A 79 8.13 5.43 15.22
N SER A 80 8.28 4.99 13.96
CA SER A 80 8.22 3.58 13.58
C SER A 80 6.91 2.92 14.02
N GLU A 81 5.77 3.55 13.69
CA GLU A 81 4.43 3.14 14.11
C GLU A 81 3.52 2.76 12.95
N GLN A 82 2.50 1.96 13.24
CA GLN A 82 1.52 1.53 12.24
C GLN A 82 0.58 2.69 11.87
N VAL A 83 0.26 2.79 10.57
CA VAL A 83 -0.78 3.68 10.07
C VAL A 83 -2.14 2.97 10.13
N GLN A 84 -3.19 3.64 10.57
CA GLN A 84 -4.55 3.08 10.55
C GLN A 84 -5.50 3.98 9.73
N PRO A 85 -6.36 3.42 8.87
CA PRO A 85 -6.41 2.01 8.48
C PRO A 85 -5.25 1.64 7.53
N SER A 86 -4.58 0.51 7.75
CA SER A 86 -3.62 -0.06 6.80
C SER A 86 -3.45 -1.56 7.01
N VAL A 87 -2.92 -2.25 6.00
CA VAL A 87 -2.51 -3.65 6.12
C VAL A 87 -1.00 -3.76 6.29
N ASN A 88 -0.56 -4.73 7.09
CA ASN A 88 0.86 -5.03 7.27
C ASN A 88 1.46 -5.62 6.00
N PHE A 89 2.66 -5.18 5.65
CA PHE A 89 3.46 -5.85 4.63
C PHE A 89 3.86 -7.25 5.09
N ASN A 90 3.72 -8.24 4.20
CA ASN A 90 4.10 -9.61 4.50
C ASN A 90 5.50 -9.91 3.95
N PHE A 91 6.52 -9.82 4.80
CA PHE A 91 7.91 -10.12 4.42
C PHE A 91 8.16 -11.59 4.04
N LYS A 92 7.27 -12.52 4.44
CA LYS A 92 7.37 -13.94 4.09
C LYS A 92 6.75 -14.25 2.73
N ALA A 93 5.78 -13.44 2.30
CA ALA A 93 5.25 -13.50 0.95
C ALA A 93 6.24 -12.84 0.00
N GLY A 94 7.30 -13.57 -0.34
CA GLY A 94 8.19 -13.20 -1.43
C GLY A 94 7.45 -13.18 -2.76
N LEU A 95 8.07 -12.53 -3.76
CA LEU A 95 7.71 -12.76 -5.16
C LEU A 95 8.22 -14.16 -5.51
N LYS A 96 7.31 -15.12 -5.65
CA LYS A 96 7.59 -16.32 -6.43
C LYS A 96 7.31 -16.03 -7.90
#